data_AF-A0ABD3DB88-F1
#
_entry.id   AF-A0ABD3DB88-F1
#
_cell.length_a   1.000
_cell.length_b   1.000
_cell.length_c   1.000
_cell.angle_alpha   90.00
_cell.angle_beta   90.00
_cell.angle_gamma   90.00
#
_symmetry.space_group_name_H-M   'P 1'
#
loop_
_entity.id
_entity.type
_entity.pdbx_description
1 polymer ?
#
loop_
_entity_poly.entity_id
_entity_poly.type
_entity_poly.pdbx_seq_one_letter_code
_entity_poly.pdbx_strand_id
1 'polypeptide(L)'
;MPQPNFNNINASTNRMIMDELDYDIGKLEEELNVLKPKITDEQRNVFDVILDSVYCNKGKTYFLYGYGGTGKTFVWRILSAAIRCKKDIVLNSSIV
;
A
#
# COMPACT_ATOMS: atom_id res chain seq x y z
N MET A 1 -3.15 -38.17 -7.84
CA MET A 1 -3.63 -36.81 -7.51
C MET A 1 -4.11 -36.16 -8.79
N PRO A 2 -5.28 -35.50 -8.81
CA PRO A 2 -5.70 -34.74 -9.98
C PRO A 2 -4.77 -33.54 -10.20
N GLN A 3 -4.35 -33.33 -11.44
CA GLN A 3 -3.45 -32.25 -11.84
C GLN A 3 -4.29 -30.98 -12.13
N PRO A 4 -3.84 -29.78 -11.72
CA PRO A 4 -4.57 -28.55 -11.99
C PRO A 4 -4.56 -28.25 -13.49
N ASN A 5 -5.74 -27.96 -14.06
CA ASN A 5 -5.91 -27.59 -15.45
C ASN A 5 -5.42 -26.14 -15.68
N PHE A 6 -4.30 -26.00 -16.38
CA PHE A 6 -3.72 -24.70 -16.78
C PHE A 6 -4.49 -23.98 -17.91
N ASN A 7 -5.57 -24.59 -18.43
CA ASN A 7 -6.37 -24.00 -19.51
C ASN A 7 -7.31 -22.87 -19.04
N ASN A 8 -7.34 -22.55 -17.74
CA ASN A 8 -8.23 -21.52 -17.17
C ASN A 8 -7.49 -20.24 -16.71
N ILE A 9 -6.23 -20.06 -17.12
CA ILE A 9 -5.44 -18.87 -16.76
C ILE A 9 -6.03 -17.59 -17.40
N ASN A 10 -6.84 -17.74 -18.46
CA ASN A 10 -7.42 -16.61 -19.20
C ASN A 10 -8.82 -16.18 -18.72
N ALA A 11 -9.45 -16.91 -17.78
CA ALA A 11 -10.78 -16.58 -17.25
C ALA A 11 -10.72 -15.79 -15.92
N SER A 12 -9.52 -15.52 -15.40
CA SER A 12 -9.32 -14.92 -14.09
C SER A 12 -8.20 -13.88 -14.13
N THR A 13 -8.49 -12.70 -14.66
CA THR A 13 -7.71 -11.53 -14.25
C THR A 13 -7.79 -11.47 -12.73
N ASN A 14 -6.65 -11.55 -12.05
CA ASN A 14 -6.61 -11.70 -10.60
C ASN A 14 -7.39 -10.54 -9.97
N ARG A 15 -8.54 -10.83 -9.34
CA ARG A 15 -9.44 -9.80 -8.80
C ARG A 15 -8.69 -8.84 -7.87
N MET A 16 -7.74 -9.33 -7.08
CA MET A 16 -6.94 -8.49 -6.19
C MET A 16 -6.09 -7.47 -6.95
N ILE A 17 -5.58 -7.84 -8.13
CA ILE A 17 -4.84 -6.91 -9.00
C ILE A 17 -5.82 -5.89 -9.62
N MET A 18 -7.00 -6.32 -10.05
CA MET A 18 -8.00 -5.41 -10.60
C MET A 18 -8.47 -4.39 -9.56
N ASP A 19 -8.79 -4.84 -8.34
CA ASP A 19 -9.22 -3.97 -7.25
C ASP A 19 -8.12 -2.95 -6.88
N GLU A 20 -6.83 -3.35 -6.94
CA GLU A 20 -5.71 -2.45 -6.68
C GLU A 20 -5.41 -1.49 -7.84
N LEU A 21 -5.88 -1.76 -9.05
CA LEU A 21 -5.74 -0.89 -10.22
C LEU A 21 -6.97 0.00 -10.46
N ASP A 22 -8.11 -0.31 -9.82
CA ASP A 22 -9.39 0.41 -9.96
C ASP A 22 -9.57 1.53 -8.92
N TYR A 23 -8.56 1.85 -8.11
CA TYR A 23 -8.66 2.98 -7.19
C TYR A 23 -8.83 4.30 -7.93
N ASP A 24 -9.73 5.14 -7.41
CA ASP A 24 -9.89 6.52 -7.83
C ASP A 24 -8.66 7.34 -7.39
N ILE A 25 -7.78 7.62 -8.36
CA ILE A 25 -6.55 8.39 -8.15
C ILE A 25 -6.87 9.80 -7.63
N GLY A 26 -7.94 10.44 -8.10
CA GLY A 26 -8.31 11.78 -7.66
C GLY A 26 -8.70 11.79 -6.18
N LYS A 27 -9.46 10.78 -5.74
CA LYS A 27 -9.80 10.60 -4.33
C LYS A 27 -8.57 10.30 -3.45
N LEU A 28 -7.63 9.50 -3.96
CA LEU A 28 -6.39 9.21 -3.24
C LEU A 28 -5.50 10.46 -3.14
N GLU A 29 -5.44 11.30 -4.17
CA GLU A 29 -4.71 12.57 -4.13
C GLU A 29 -5.34 13.54 -3.12
N GLU A 30 -6.67 13.63 -3.07
CA GLU A 30 -7.38 14.40 -2.04
C GLU A 30 -7.06 13.88 -0.64
N GLU A 31 -7.11 12.57 -0.43
CA GLU A 31 -6.74 11.95 0.84
C GLU A 31 -5.29 12.28 1.21
N LEU A 32 -4.34 12.18 0.29
CA LEU A 32 -2.94 12.56 0.51
C LEU A 32 -2.80 14.04 0.86
N ASN A 33 -3.54 14.93 0.22
CA ASN A 33 -3.53 16.36 0.52
C ASN A 33 -4.05 16.65 1.94
N VAL A 34 -4.98 15.85 2.45
CA VAL A 34 -5.47 15.94 3.84
C VAL A 34 -4.50 15.30 4.85
N LEU A 35 -3.84 14.20 4.49
CA LEU A 35 -2.94 13.47 5.39
C LEU A 35 -1.55 14.11 5.46
N LYS A 36 -0.96 14.55 4.35
CA LYS A 36 0.38 15.17 4.31
C LYS A 36 0.60 16.30 5.33
N PRO A 37 -0.32 17.25 5.57
CA PRO A 37 -0.10 18.29 6.59
C PRO A 37 -0.25 17.80 8.03
N LYS A 38 -0.84 16.60 8.26
CA LYS A 38 -1.06 16.03 9.58
C LYS A 38 0.05 15.06 10.02
N ILE A 39 1.00 14.77 9.13
CA ILE A 39 2.12 13.88 9.44
C ILE A 39 3.08 14.56 10.41
N THR A 40 3.54 13.82 11.41
CA THR A 40 4.62 14.30 12.29
C THR A 40 5.98 14.07 11.62
N ASP A 41 7.02 14.77 12.09
CA ASP A 41 8.38 14.62 11.53
C ASP A 41 8.90 13.17 11.65
N GLU A 42 8.61 12.50 12.77
CA GLU A 42 8.98 11.10 12.99
C GLU A 42 8.28 10.16 12.00
N GLN A 43 6.97 10.33 11.81
CA GLN A 43 6.19 9.55 10.86
C GLN A 43 6.61 9.82 9.42
N ARG A 44 6.99 11.07 9.12
CA ARG A 44 7.48 11.49 7.82
C ARG A 44 8.80 10.81 7.47
N ASN A 45 9.73 10.73 8.43
CA ASN A 45 10.98 10.02 8.22
C ASN A 45 10.74 8.54 7.87
N VAL A 46 9.84 7.87 8.60
CA VAL A 46 9.45 6.48 8.29
C VAL A 46 8.81 6.37 6.90
N PHE A 47 7.89 7.28 6.59
CA PHE A 47 7.23 7.35 5.29
C PHE A 47 8.25 7.47 4.15
N ASP A 48 9.16 8.45 4.22
CA ASP A 48 10.16 8.72 3.18
C ASP A 48 11.12 7.53 3.00
N VAL A 49 11.59 6.91 4.09
CA VAL A 49 12.49 5.73 4.04
C VAL A 49 11.83 4.53 3.36
N ILE A 50 10.56 4.25 3.69
CA ILE A 50 9.84 3.12 3.08
C ILE A 50 9.53 3.42 1.62
N LEU A 51 9.09 4.64 1.32
CA LEU A 51 8.73 5.06 -0.04
C LEU A 51 9.95 5.00 -0.99
N ASP A 52 11.11 5.46 -0.53
CA ASP A 52 12.37 5.33 -1.24
C ASP A 52 12.76 3.85 -1.47
N SER A 53 12.56 2.99 -0.47
CA SER A 53 12.81 1.56 -0.63
C SER A 53 11.91 0.91 -1.68
N VAL A 54 10.65 1.33 -1.78
CA VAL A 54 9.70 0.85 -2.79
C VAL A 54 10.14 1.34 -4.17
N TYR A 55 10.35 2.65 -4.35
CA TYR A 55 10.67 3.22 -5.67
C TYR A 55 12.07 2.85 -6.19
N CYS A 56 13.02 2.60 -5.30
CA CYS A 56 14.34 2.09 -5.68
C CYS A 56 14.40 0.56 -5.71
N ASN A 57 13.27 -0.15 -5.55
CA ASN A 57 13.16 -1.61 -5.58
C ASN A 57 14.21 -2.31 -4.67
N LYS A 58 14.42 -1.77 -3.47
CA LYS A 58 15.47 -2.26 -2.55
C LYS A 58 15.11 -3.56 -1.84
N GLY A 59 13.85 -4.02 -1.92
CA GLY A 59 13.39 -5.30 -1.38
C GLY A 59 13.59 -5.47 0.12
N LYS A 60 13.21 -4.47 0.93
CA LYS A 60 13.41 -4.46 2.39
C LYS A 60 12.13 -4.76 3.17
N THR A 61 12.29 -5.31 4.37
CA THR A 61 11.23 -5.50 5.35
C THR A 61 11.40 -4.51 6.49
N TYR A 62 10.29 -3.90 6.93
CA TYR A 62 10.26 -2.88 7.98
C TYR A 62 9.30 -3.28 9.09
N PHE A 63 9.67 -2.95 10.34
CA PHE A 63 8.79 -3.10 11.51
C PHE A 63 8.46 -1.71 12.05
N LEU A 64 7.18 -1.36 12.05
CA LEU A 64 6.72 -0.11 12.63
C LEU A 64 6.39 -0.31 14.11
N TYR A 65 7.30 0.12 14.98
CA TYR A 65 7.13 0.04 16.43
C TYR A 65 6.47 1.31 17.01
N GLY A 66 5.66 1.14 18.03
CA GLY A 66 5.08 2.25 18.79
C GLY A 66 4.00 1.78 19.75
N TYR A 67 3.76 2.54 20.82
CA TYR A 67 2.70 2.25 21.78
C TYR A 67 1.30 2.32 21.13
N GLY A 68 0.28 1.81 21.83
CA GLY A 68 -1.11 2.00 21.41
C GLY A 68 -1.41 3.49 21.20
N GLY A 69 -2.13 3.85 20.14
CA GLY A 69 -2.50 5.24 19.86
C GLY A 69 -1.42 6.10 19.18
N THR A 70 -0.20 5.60 18.91
CA THR A 70 0.89 6.39 18.29
C THR A 70 0.76 6.60 16.77
N GLY A 71 -0.43 6.42 16.20
CA GLY A 71 -0.66 6.71 14.78
C GLY A 71 -0.03 5.73 13.78
N LYS A 72 0.27 4.48 14.17
CA LYS A 72 0.75 3.46 13.22
C LYS A 72 -0.19 3.27 12.02
N THR A 73 -1.50 3.28 12.28
CA THR A 73 -2.53 3.24 11.24
C THR A 73 -2.45 4.44 10.29
N PHE A 74 -2.08 5.62 10.80
CA PHE A 74 -1.90 6.81 9.97
C PHE A 74 -0.76 6.63 8.97
N VAL A 75 0.39 6.12 9.43
CA VAL A 75 1.55 5.81 8.57
C VAL A 75 1.18 4.80 7.48
N TRP A 76 0.45 3.74 7.83
CA TRP A 76 -0.02 2.77 6.84
C TRP A 76 -0.96 3.38 5.80
N ARG A 77 -1.89 4.24 6.23
CA ARG A 77 -2.85 4.90 5.33
C ARG A 77 -2.15 5.81 4.33
N ILE A 78 -1.25 6.67 4.80
CA ILE A 78 -0.55 7.61 3.92
C ILE A 78 0.41 6.90 2.96
N LEU A 79 1.12 5.84 3.41
CA LEU A 79 1.94 4.99 2.54
C LEU A 79 1.11 4.35 1.44
N SER A 80 0.00 3.72 1.82
CA SER A 80 -0.84 3.00 0.87
C SER A 80 -1.45 3.93 -0.18
N ALA A 81 -1.92 5.11 0.24
CA ALA A 81 -2.43 6.12 -0.70
C ALA A 81 -1.33 6.62 -1.64
N ALA A 82 -0.12 6.87 -1.14
CA ALA A 82 1.00 7.35 -1.95
C ALA A 82 1.44 6.36 -3.04
N ILE A 83 1.49 5.06 -2.71
CA ILE A 83 1.86 4.00 -3.63
C ILE A 83 0.74 3.79 -4.66
N ARG A 84 -0.53 3.71 -4.22
CA ARG A 84 -1.69 3.54 -5.11
C ARG A 84 -1.92 4.72 -6.05
N CYS A 85 -1.60 5.95 -5.65
CA CYS A 85 -1.62 7.11 -6.55
C CYS A 85 -0.71 6.93 -7.77
N LYS A 86 0.37 6.15 -7.64
CA LYS A 86 1.25 5.80 -8.75
C LYS A 86 0.79 4.60 -9.56
N LYS A 87 -0.37 4.02 -9.24
CA LYS A 87 -0.91 2.78 -9.80
C LYS A 87 -0.05 1.54 -9.49
N ASP A 88 0.76 1.63 -8.43
CA ASP A 88 1.48 0.48 -7.87
C ASP A 88 0.56 -0.29 -6.90
N ILE A 89 0.82 -1.59 -6.74
CA ILE A 89 -0.04 -2.51 -6.00
C ILE A 89 0.37 -2.57 -4.52
N VAL A 90 -0.59 -2.38 -3.61
CA VAL A 90 -0.38 -2.58 -2.17
C VAL A 90 -1.21 -3.79 -1.71
N LEU A 91 -0.53 -4.90 -1.42
CA LEU A 91 -1.19 -6.09 -0.89
C LEU A 91 -1.46 -5.89 0.61
N ASN A 92 -2.72 -5.64 0.96
CA ASN A 92 -3.17 -5.63 2.34
C ASN A 92 -3.73 -6.99 2.73
N SER A 93 -3.04 -7.72 3.60
CA SER A 93 -3.64 -8.88 4.28
C SER A 93 -4.48 -8.37 5.45
N SER A 94 -5.74 -8.06 5.22
CA SER A 94 -6.69 -7.82 6.32
C SER A 94 -6.74 -9.07 7.21
N ILE A 95 -6.30 -8.98 8.47
CA ILE A 95 -6.96 -9.74 9.52
C ILE A 95 -8.19 -8.90 9.87
N VAL A 96 -9.34 -9.44 9.46
CA VAL A 96 -10.68 -8.97 9.86
C VAL A 96 -10.87 -9.30 11.34
#